data_AF-A0A914CY64-F1
#
_entry.id   AF-A0A914CY64-F1
#
_cell.length_a   1.000
_cell.length_b   1.000
_cell.length_c   1.000
_cell.angle_alpha   90.00
_cell.angle_beta   90.00
_cell.angle_gamma   90.00
#
_symmetry.space_group_name_H-M   'P 1'
#
loop_
_entity.id
_entity.type
_entity.pdbx_description
1 polymer ?
#
loop_
_entity_poly.entity_id
_entity_poly.type
_entity_poly.pdbx_seq_one_letter_code
_entity_poly.pdbx_strand_id
1 'polypeptide(L)'
;MAPVKKDPFMTVVELMKYANNNLGVNIKIRTTRNILLHAGLPGRKPAKKPWISKNNRSARLKFTKDHKDWTVEQWKRIFYSDETKNNLFGYDGIKYVRRPAHT
;
A
#
# COMPACT_ATOMS: atom_id res chain seq x y z
N MET A 1 22.74 2.82 5.21
CA MET A 1 21.35 3.17 4.86
C MET A 1 20.41 2.20 5.58
N ALA A 2 19.50 2.67 6.45
CA ALA A 2 18.63 1.78 7.22
C ALA A 2 17.82 0.85 6.28
N PRO A 3 17.71 -0.45 6.58
CA PRO A 3 17.10 -1.45 5.67
C PRO A 3 15.65 -1.11 5.29
N VAL A 4 14.92 -0.44 6.19
CA VAL A 4 13.55 0.07 5.97
C VAL A 4 13.44 1.05 4.80
N LYS A 5 14.50 1.82 4.50
CA LYS A 5 14.49 2.77 3.37
C LYS A 5 14.63 2.06 2.02
N LYS A 6 15.22 0.86 1.98
CA LYS A 6 15.35 0.04 0.76
C LYS A 6 14.08 -0.79 0.54
N ASP A 7 13.55 -1.38 1.60
CA ASP A 7 12.29 -2.12 1.59
C ASP A 7 11.36 -1.65 2.72
N PRO A 8 10.30 -0.88 2.41
CA PRO A 8 9.37 -0.37 3.42
C PRO A 8 8.41 -1.45 3.96
N PHE A 9 8.39 -2.66 3.38
CA PHE A 9 7.52 -3.76 3.82
C PHE A 9 8.17 -4.65 4.89
N MET A 10 9.43 -4.40 5.24
CA MET A 10 10.11 -5.15 6.29
C MET A 10 9.34 -5.10 7.61
N THR A 11 9.10 -6.28 8.16
CA THR A 11 8.44 -6.49 9.44
C THR A 11 9.36 -6.11 10.60
N VAL A 12 8.76 -5.86 11.78
CA VAL A 12 9.54 -5.59 12.99
C VAL A 12 10.44 -6.77 13.37
N VAL A 13 10.00 -7.99 13.06
CA VAL A 13 10.76 -9.21 13.34
C VAL A 13 11.99 -9.31 12.46
N GLU A 14 11.86 -9.03 11.16
CA GLU A 14 13.00 -8.99 10.23
C GLU A 14 13.99 -7.89 10.62
N LEU A 15 13.50 -6.71 11.01
CA LEU A 15 14.35 -5.61 11.47
C LEU A 15 15.07 -5.92 12.77
N MET A 16 14.41 -6.61 13.70
CA MET A 16 15.04 -7.11 14.93
C MET A 16 16.15 -8.11 14.61
N LYS A 17 15.88 -9.11 13.74
CA LYS A 17 16.89 -10.09 13.31
C LYS A 17 18.06 -9.42 12.61
N TYR A 18 17.78 -8.45 11.73
CA TYR A 18 18.81 -7.67 11.04
C TYR A 18 19.70 -6.93 12.05
N ALA A 19 19.10 -6.21 12.99
CA ALA A 19 19.84 -5.47 14.00
C ALA A 19 20.71 -6.41 14.84
N ASN A 20 20.15 -7.53 15.30
CA ASN A 20 20.90 -8.45 16.16
C ASN A 20 22.08 -9.10 15.44
N ASN A 21 21.90 -9.49 14.18
CA ASN A 21 22.93 -10.22 13.44
C ASN A 21 24.00 -9.30 12.83
N ASN A 22 23.65 -8.07 12.44
CA ASN A 22 24.55 -7.19 11.68
C ASN A 22 25.13 -6.03 12.51
N LEU A 23 24.47 -5.65 13.61
CA LEU A 23 24.91 -4.53 14.45
C LEU A 23 25.44 -4.99 15.82
N GLY A 24 25.46 -6.30 16.08
CA GLY A 24 25.95 -6.88 17.33
C GLY A 24 25.11 -6.50 18.56
N VAL A 25 23.85 -6.08 18.36
CA VAL A 25 22.94 -5.73 19.46
C VAL A 25 22.03 -6.92 19.84
N ASN A 26 21.44 -6.91 21.03
CA ASN A 26 20.41 -7.87 21.40
C ASN A 26 19.12 -7.13 21.76
N ILE A 27 18.36 -6.74 20.75
CA ILE A 27 17.11 -6.01 20.90
C ILE A 27 15.90 -6.95 20.77
N LYS A 28 14.85 -6.64 21.52
CA LYS A 28 13.53 -7.29 21.43
C LYS A 28 12.64 -6.53 20.46
N ILE A 29 11.60 -7.21 19.95
CA ILE A 29 10.59 -6.65 19.03
C ILE A 29 10.00 -5.33 19.54
N ARG A 30 9.71 -5.24 20.85
CA ARG A 30 9.16 -4.01 21.47
C ARG A 30 10.12 -2.84 21.34
N THR A 31 11.41 -3.06 21.62
CA THR A 31 12.46 -2.06 21.48
C THR A 31 12.60 -1.62 20.03
N THR A 32 12.63 -2.55 19.08
CA THR A 32 12.67 -2.25 17.64
C THR A 32 11.49 -1.38 17.22
N ARG A 33 10.26 -1.68 17.69
CA ARG A 33 9.08 -0.87 17.40
C ARG A 33 9.21 0.55 17.95
N ASN A 34 9.68 0.71 19.18
CA ASN A 34 9.85 2.02 19.79
C ASN A 34 10.90 2.85 19.04
N ILE A 35 12.03 2.26 18.67
CA ILE A 35 13.08 2.94 17.88
C ILE A 35 12.48 3.44 16.55
N LEU A 36 11.70 2.61 15.85
CA LEU A 36 11.06 3.01 14.59
C LEU A 36 10.06 4.15 14.78
N LEU A 37 9.31 4.16 15.88
CA LEU A 37 8.38 5.24 16.20
C LEU A 37 9.12 6.56 16.48
N HIS A 38 10.18 6.51 17.29
CA HIS A 38 11.01 7.69 17.58
C HIS A 38 11.74 8.19 16.34
N ALA A 39 12.10 7.29 15.42
CA ALA A 39 12.68 7.63 14.12
C ALA A 39 11.63 8.14 13.09
N GLY A 40 10.37 8.32 13.49
CA GLY A 40 9.31 8.84 12.61
C GLY A 40 8.81 7.84 11.56
N LEU A 41 8.97 6.53 11.77
CA LEU A 41 8.58 5.45 10.86
C LEU A 41 7.47 4.55 11.46
N PRO A 42 6.26 5.09 11.70
CA PRO A 42 5.13 4.28 12.15
C PRO A 42 4.72 3.24 11.09
N GLY A 43 4.10 2.17 11.54
CA GLY A 43 3.45 1.21 10.64
C GLY A 43 2.17 1.81 10.08
N ARG A 44 1.97 1.73 8.76
CA ARG A 44 0.78 2.24 8.06
C ARG A 44 0.23 1.19 7.09
N LYS A 45 -1.07 1.28 6.79
CA LYS A 45 -1.68 0.48 5.73
C LYS A 45 -1.20 1.02 4.37
N PRO A 46 -0.65 0.20 3.47
CA PRO A 46 -0.25 0.64 2.14
C PRO A 46 -1.48 0.95 1.28
N ALA A 47 -1.36 1.92 0.39
CA ALA A 47 -2.34 2.09 -0.68
C ALA A 47 -2.17 0.96 -1.69
N LYS A 48 -3.15 0.05 -1.79
CA LYS A 48 -3.18 -0.97 -2.84
C LYS A 48 -3.67 -0.31 -4.12
N LYS A 49 -2.82 -0.23 -5.15
CA LYS A 49 -3.19 0.25 -6.48
C LYS A 49 -3.03 -0.90 -7.47
N PRO A 50 -4.01 -1.17 -8.33
CA PRO A 50 -3.81 -2.14 -9.41
C PRO A 50 -2.73 -1.62 -10.34
N TRP A 51 -1.94 -2.53 -10.89
CA TRP A 51 -1.01 -2.18 -11.96
C TRP A 51 -1.80 -1.82 -13.22
N ILE A 52 -1.46 -0.70 -13.85
CA ILE A 52 -2.14 -0.22 -15.05
C ILE A 52 -1.13 -0.26 -16.19
N SER A 53 -1.41 -1.08 -17.21
CA SER A 53 -0.59 -1.15 -18.41
C SER A 53 -0.58 0.19 -19.17
N LYS A 54 0.43 0.40 -20.02
CA LYS A 54 0.49 1.60 -20.89
C LYS A 54 -0.77 1.72 -21.76
N ASN A 55 -1.25 0.60 -22.30
CA ASN A 55 -2.45 0.54 -23.13
C ASN A 55 -3.69 0.93 -22.32
N ASN A 56 -3.85 0.37 -21.11
CA ASN A 56 -4.98 0.68 -20.24
C ASN A 56 -4.96 2.16 -19.80
N ARG A 57 -3.78 2.73 -19.57
CA ARG A 57 -3.65 4.16 -19.26
C ARG A 57 -4.12 5.03 -20.43
N SER A 58 -3.73 4.69 -21.67
CA SER A 58 -4.16 5.40 -22.87
C SER A 58 -5.68 5.30 -23.09
N ALA A 59 -6.23 4.08 -22.99
CA ALA A 59 -7.66 3.84 -23.14
C ALA A 59 -8.49 4.62 -22.09
N ARG A 60 -8.04 4.62 -20.83
CA ARG A 60 -8.68 5.41 -19.77
C ARG A 60 -8.64 6.90 -20.05
N LEU A 61 -7.49 7.43 -20.50
CA LEU A 61 -7.37 8.85 -20.83
C LEU A 61 -8.28 9.25 -22.00
N LYS A 62 -8.35 8.41 -23.04
CA LYS A 62 -9.26 8.61 -24.17
C LYS A 62 -10.71 8.62 -23.69
N PHE A 63 -11.13 7.60 -22.94
CA PHE A 63 -12.47 7.53 -22.38
C PHE A 63 -12.84 8.78 -21.58
N THR A 64 -11.95 9.25 -20.70
CA THR A 64 -12.20 10.46 -19.90
C THR A 64 -12.30 11.72 -20.73
N LYS A 65 -11.60 11.82 -21.87
CA LYS A 65 -11.69 12.97 -22.77
C LYS A 65 -12.99 12.95 -23.56
N ASP A 66 -13.34 11.78 -24.10
CA ASP A 66 -14.55 11.59 -24.91
C ASP A 66 -15.83 11.81 -24.08
N HIS A 67 -15.79 11.54 -22.78
CA HIS A 67 -16.93 11.63 -21.87
C HIS A 67 -16.82 12.79 -20.86
N LYS A 68 -15.88 13.72 -21.05
CA LYS A 68 -15.60 14.81 -20.08
C LYS A 68 -16.84 15.70 -19.86
N ASP A 69 -17.54 16.02 -20.93
CA ASP A 69 -18.65 16.98 -20.94
C ASP A 69 -20.01 16.28 -20.97
N TRP A 70 -20.05 14.99 -20.62
CA TRP A 70 -21.30 14.24 -20.57
C TRP A 70 -22.23 14.74 -19.46
N THR A 71 -23.51 14.88 -19.79
CA THR A 71 -24.55 15.27 -18.83
C THR A 71 -24.98 14.10 -17.96
N VAL A 72 -25.66 14.41 -16.85
CA VAL A 72 -26.20 13.41 -15.92
C VAL A 72 -27.19 12.48 -16.64
N GLU A 73 -27.98 13.00 -17.57
CA GLU A 73 -28.94 12.22 -18.35
C GLU A 73 -28.25 11.22 -19.28
N GLN A 74 -27.07 11.55 -19.79
CA GLN A 74 -26.28 10.63 -20.61
C GLN A 74 -25.69 9.50 -19.75
N TRP A 75 -25.16 9.82 -18.57
CA TRP A 75 -24.67 8.81 -17.62
C TRP A 75 -25.78 7.86 -17.16
N LYS A 76 -27.00 8.36 -16.93
CA LYS A 76 -28.17 7.55 -16.54
C LYS A 76 -28.59 6.50 -17.57
N ARG A 77 -28.19 6.67 -18.84
CA ARG A 77 -28.51 5.70 -19.90
C ARG A 77 -27.58 4.48 -19.88
N ILE A 78 -26.47 4.54 -19.13
CA ILE A 78 -25.53 3.42 -19.04
C ILE A 78 -25.96 2.49 -17.92
N PHE A 79 -26.12 1.20 -18.26
CA PHE A 79 -26.19 0.13 -17.27
C PHE A 79 -24.79 -0.39 -16.97
N TYR A 80 -24.38 -0.26 -15.71
CA TYR A 80 -23.12 -0.82 -15.23
C TYR A 80 -23.36 -2.20 -14.62
N SER A 81 -22.49 -3.14 -14.95
CA SER A 81 -22.43 -4.47 -14.34
C SER A 81 -21.01 -4.75 -13.90
N ASP A 82 -20.84 -5.33 -12.71
CA ASP A 82 -19.56 -5.81 -12.21
C ASP A 82 -19.79 -7.01 -11.30
N GLU A 83 -18.75 -7.84 -11.15
CA GLU A 83 -18.76 -8.98 -10.24
C GLU A 83 -17.85 -8.70 -9.04
N THR A 84 -18.29 -9.07 -7.84
CA THR A 84 -17.48 -8.92 -6.64
C THR A 84 -17.32 -10.24 -5.89
N LYS A 85 -16.10 -10.47 -5.39
CA LYS A 85 -15.79 -11.64 -4.58
C LYS A 85 -16.32 -11.43 -3.16
N ASN A 86 -17.18 -12.32 -2.69
CA ASN A 86 -17.61 -12.35 -1.29
C ASN A 86 -16.95 -13.52 -0.55
N ASN A 87 -16.20 -13.23 0.52
CA ASN A 87 -15.55 -14.26 1.34
C ASN A 87 -16.46 -14.63 2.52
N LEU A 88 -16.81 -15.92 2.66
CA LEU A 88 -17.59 -16.43 3.81
C LEU A 88 -16.77 -16.47 5.11
N PHE A 89 -15.47 -16.75 5.02
CA PHE A 89 -14.56 -16.81 6.16
C PHE A 89 -13.21 -16.19 5.81
N GLY A 90 -12.62 -15.47 6.77
CA GLY A 90 -11.29 -14.87 6.65
C GLY A 90 -11.26 -13.55 5.86
N TYR A 91 -10.12 -12.87 5.93
CA TYR A 91 -9.84 -11.64 5.19
C TYR A 91 -8.50 -11.78 4.45
N ASP A 92 -8.34 -11.09 3.31
CA ASP A 92 -7.16 -11.23 2.43
C ASP A 92 -5.84 -10.68 3.03
N GLY A 93 -5.81 -10.30 4.31
CA GLY A 93 -4.60 -9.79 4.95
C GLY A 93 -4.30 -8.32 4.64
N ILE A 94 -3.71 -7.63 5.62
CA ILE A 94 -3.08 -6.32 5.42
C ILE A 94 -1.61 -6.44 5.82
N LYS A 95 -0.72 -6.28 4.85
CA LYS A 95 0.71 -6.09 5.11
C LYS A 95 0.97 -4.62 5.39
N TYR A 96 1.51 -4.29 6.56
CA TYR A 96 1.85 -2.92 6.92
C TYR A 96 3.16 -2.49 6.26
N VAL A 97 3.26 -1.20 5.93
CA VAL A 97 4.48 -0.55 5.47
C VAL A 97 4.99 0.43 6.52
N ARG A 98 6.30 0.66 6.53
CA ARG A 98 6.98 1.67 7.35
C ARG A 98 7.26 2.89 6.49
N ARG A 99 6.53 3.99 6.75
CA ARG A 99 6.75 5.27 6.03
C ARG A 99 6.54 6.47 6.95
N PRO A 100 7.16 7.63 6.66
CA PRO A 100 6.95 8.85 7.43
C PRO A 100 5.49 9.30 7.47
N ALA A 101 5.13 10.10 8.47
CA ALA A 101 3.76 10.54 8.67
C ALA A 101 3.25 11.57 7.64
N HIS A 102 4.15 12.29 6.97
CA HIS A 102 3.84 13.43 6.11
C HIS A 102 4.25 13.22 4.64
N THR A 103 4.23 11.98 4.17
CA THR A 103 4.53 11.60 2.78
C THR A 103 3.44 10.68 2.26
#